data_AF-A0A0N5C0U8-F1
#
_entry.id   AF-A0A0N5C0U8-F1
#
_cell.length_a   1.000
_cell.length_b   1.000
_cell.length_c   1.000
_cell.angle_alpha   90.00
_cell.angle_beta   90.00
_cell.angle_gamma   90.00
#
_symmetry.space_group_name_H-M   'P 1'
#
loop_
_entity.id
_entity.type
_entity.pdbx_description
1 polymer ?
#
loop_
_entity_poly.entity_id
_entity_poly.type
_entity_poly.pdbx_seq_one_letter_code
_entity_poly.pdbx_strand_id
1 'polypeptide(L)'
;MARNRVAKDITIKLGYLNARFLTSKGKIFDLITEIKNNDIDIIFIAETKSKISSNFDVEHGKLWIGEGKMNKINEKSTGVSGGMAIYVKNNINIYKLKIYNNRIAVVQQLNNKVLTTYIGIYAPTDDNNDETKNKFFAEVNEVIELIINEDKKNKDIIVRKPVILGDFNGYIGRNKMKNIHGGYYMCSKDNDNGIRLLELVMKLNISVINTYYKRRNSSRFTWSNTSKHKDPKLIIL
;
A
#
# COMPACT_ATOMS: atom_id res chain seq x y z
N MET A 1 -41.88 14.04 4.33
CA MET A 1 -40.58 14.20 3.66
C MET A 1 -39.48 13.74 4.60
N ALA A 2 -38.90 12.56 4.36
CA ALA A 2 -37.75 12.09 5.12
C ALA A 2 -36.51 12.88 4.67
N ARG A 3 -35.88 13.61 5.60
CA ARG A 3 -34.58 14.24 5.36
C ARG A 3 -33.58 13.13 5.07
N ASN A 4 -33.08 13.06 3.83
CA ASN A 4 -31.90 12.26 3.49
C ASN A 4 -30.75 12.75 4.37
N ARG A 5 -30.48 12.04 5.48
CA ARG A 5 -29.24 12.17 6.22
C ARG A 5 -28.16 11.66 5.28
N VAL A 6 -27.45 12.59 4.64
CA VAL A 6 -26.15 12.29 4.02
C VAL A 6 -25.34 11.57 5.09
N ALA A 7 -24.92 10.33 4.82
CA ALA A 7 -24.11 9.56 5.75
C ALA A 7 -22.92 10.44 6.15
N LYS A 8 -22.71 10.62 7.46
CA LYS A 8 -21.61 11.40 8.01
C LYS A 8 -20.32 10.93 7.33
N ASP A 9 -19.57 11.84 6.72
CA ASP A 9 -18.31 11.50 6.05
C ASP A 9 -17.40 10.79 7.07
N ILE A 10 -17.20 9.48 6.89
CA ILE A 10 -16.24 8.73 7.68
C ILE A 10 -14.88 9.08 7.10
N THR A 11 -14.13 9.88 7.86
CA THR A 11 -12.73 10.12 7.60
C THR A 11 -11.96 8.90 8.09
N ILE A 12 -11.11 8.34 7.24
CA ILE A 12 -10.17 7.27 7.61
C ILE A 12 -8.74 7.77 7.46
N LYS A 13 -7.91 7.52 8.47
CA LYS A 13 -6.48 7.81 8.45
C LYS A 13 -5.70 6.58 8.03
N LEU A 14 -5.13 6.65 6.83
CA LEU A 14 -4.34 5.57 6.24
C LEU A 14 -2.84 5.83 6.42
N GLY A 15 -2.10 4.77 6.71
CA GLY A 15 -0.64 4.78 6.77
C GLY A 15 -0.02 3.79 5.79
N TYR A 16 1.23 4.07 5.41
CA TYR A 16 2.11 3.10 4.79
C TYR A 16 3.52 3.28 5.34
N LEU A 17 4.19 2.18 5.70
CA LEU A 17 5.55 2.20 6.22
C LEU A 17 6.40 1.08 5.61
N ASN A 18 7.52 1.42 4.99
CA ASN A 18 8.57 0.42 4.75
C ASN A 18 9.45 0.33 6.01
N ALA A 19 9.28 -0.74 6.79
CA ALA A 19 9.95 -0.91 8.09
C ALA A 19 11.39 -1.40 7.97
N ARG A 20 11.81 -1.88 6.79
CA ARG A 20 13.08 -2.58 6.49
C ARG A 20 13.35 -3.87 7.27
N PHE A 21 12.88 -4.00 8.51
CA PHE A 21 12.96 -5.19 9.36
C PHE A 21 12.10 -5.03 10.62
N LEU A 22 11.08 -5.87 10.82
CA LEU A 22 10.09 -5.78 11.91
C LEU A 22 9.93 -7.11 12.66
N THR A 23 11.03 -7.76 13.06
CA THR A 23 10.96 -9.09 13.71
C THR A 23 11.22 -9.07 15.22
N SER A 24 11.72 -7.96 15.78
CA SER A 24 11.96 -7.85 17.22
C SER A 24 10.76 -7.26 17.95
N LYS A 25 10.48 -7.75 19.16
CA LYS A 25 9.38 -7.25 20.02
C LYS A 25 9.48 -5.74 20.28
N GLY A 26 10.69 -5.23 20.53
CA GLY A 26 10.93 -3.80 20.74
C GLY A 26 10.50 -2.95 19.54
N LYS A 27 10.87 -3.35 18.32
CA LYS A 27 10.46 -2.62 17.10
C LYS A 27 8.95 -2.65 16.87
N ILE A 28 8.30 -3.77 17.20
CA ILE A 28 6.84 -3.86 17.14
C ILE A 28 6.23 -2.91 18.16
N PHE A 29 6.74 -2.86 19.39
CA PHE A 29 6.27 -1.93 20.41
C PHE A 29 6.41 -0.47 19.99
N ASP A 30 7.57 -0.08 19.46
CA ASP A 30 7.80 1.28 18.96
C ASP A 30 6.84 1.64 17.83
N LEU A 31 6.64 0.71 16.88
CA LEU A 31 5.70 0.88 15.78
C LEU A 31 4.27 1.09 16.28
N ILE A 32 3.79 0.25 17.20
CA ILE A 32 2.43 0.37 17.74
C ILE A 32 2.26 1.69 18.51
N THR A 33 3.31 2.16 19.18
CA THR A 33 3.32 3.45 19.88
C THR A 33 3.20 4.61 18.90
N GLU A 34 3.93 4.59 17.78
CA GLU A 34 3.83 5.61 16.74
C GLU A 34 2.46 5.61 16.02
N ILE A 35 1.91 4.42 15.74
CA ILE A 35 0.57 4.27 15.18
C ILE A 35 -0.48 4.92 16.09
N LYS A 36 -0.38 4.68 17.42
CA LYS A 36 -1.24 5.28 18.43
C LYS A 36 -1.08 6.81 18.48
N ASN A 37 0.15 7.31 18.54
CA ASN A 37 0.45 8.74 18.63
C ASN A 37 -0.05 9.53 17.42
N ASN A 38 -0.04 8.91 16.24
CA ASN A 38 -0.53 9.53 15.00
C ASN A 38 -2.02 9.21 14.70
N ASP A 39 -2.68 8.44 15.58
CA ASP A 39 -4.09 8.05 15.47
C ASP A 39 -4.42 7.42 14.11
N ILE A 40 -3.59 6.47 13.65
CA ILE A 40 -3.75 5.81 12.36
C ILE A 40 -4.78 4.67 12.46
N ASP A 41 -5.74 4.63 11.53
CA ASP A 41 -6.83 3.65 11.53
C ASP A 41 -6.41 2.34 10.85
N ILE A 42 -5.76 2.42 9.69
CA ILE A 42 -5.22 1.29 8.94
C ILE A 42 -3.82 1.65 8.46
N ILE A 43 -2.84 0.78 8.68
CA ILE A 43 -1.50 0.93 8.11
C ILE A 43 -1.03 -0.35 7.47
N PHE A 44 -0.46 -0.22 6.26
CA PHE A 44 0.26 -1.27 5.58
C PHE A 44 1.75 -1.12 5.85
N ILE A 45 2.41 -2.22 6.16
CA ILE A 45 3.83 -2.21 6.50
C ILE A 45 4.55 -3.18 5.57
N ALA A 46 5.58 -2.71 4.88
CA ALA A 46 6.41 -3.49 3.98
C ALA A 46 7.79 -3.78 4.58
N GLU A 47 8.47 -4.76 3.99
CA GLU A 47 9.79 -5.27 4.43
C GLU A 47 9.83 -5.71 5.90
N THR A 48 8.79 -6.41 6.36
CA THR A 48 8.77 -6.98 7.72
C THR A 48 9.87 -8.01 7.92
N LYS A 49 10.22 -8.75 6.85
CA LYS A 49 11.22 -9.83 6.82
C LYS A 49 10.95 -10.94 7.85
N SER A 50 9.67 -11.17 8.14
CA SER A 50 9.23 -12.24 9.04
C SER A 50 9.28 -13.61 8.38
N LYS A 51 9.83 -14.60 9.08
CA LYS A 51 9.91 -15.99 8.62
C LYS A 51 8.58 -16.72 8.66
N ILE A 52 7.73 -16.35 9.60
CA ILE A 52 6.44 -16.98 9.88
C ILE A 52 5.36 -15.92 9.96
N SER A 53 4.15 -16.30 9.57
CA SER A 53 2.98 -15.46 9.78
C SER A 53 2.64 -15.40 11.27
N SER A 54 2.15 -14.25 11.73
CA SER A 54 1.81 -14.03 13.14
C SER A 54 0.80 -12.90 13.29
N ASN A 55 -0.05 -13.01 14.32
CA ASN A 55 -1.04 -12.00 14.63
C ASN A 55 -0.87 -11.57 16.09
N PHE A 56 -0.98 -10.27 16.35
CA PHE A 56 -0.84 -9.69 17.67
C PHE A 56 -2.06 -8.81 17.96
N ASP A 57 -2.80 -9.15 19.00
CA ASP A 57 -3.74 -8.23 19.61
C ASP A 57 -2.94 -7.21 20.43
N VAL A 58 -3.19 -5.93 20.18
CA VAL A 58 -2.51 -4.81 20.84
C VAL A 58 -3.57 -3.86 21.40
N GLU A 59 -3.19 -2.98 22.33
CA GLU A 59 -4.11 -2.20 23.16
C GLU A 59 -5.29 -1.54 22.39
N HIS A 60 -5.05 -1.02 21.18
CA HIS A 60 -6.04 -0.30 20.38
C HIS A 60 -6.30 -0.87 18.99
N GLY A 61 -5.79 -2.07 18.70
CA GLY A 61 -5.90 -2.64 17.37
C GLY A 61 -5.37 -4.06 17.29
N LYS A 62 -5.20 -4.52 16.06
CA LYS A 62 -4.62 -5.82 15.78
C LYS A 62 -3.61 -5.68 14.64
N LEU A 63 -2.49 -6.39 14.77
CA LEU A 63 -1.42 -6.45 13.79
C LEU A 63 -1.35 -7.85 13.20
N TRP A 64 -1.43 -7.96 11.88
CA TRP A 64 -1.21 -9.18 11.12
C TRP A 64 0.11 -9.06 10.37
N ILE A 65 0.99 -10.02 10.53
CA ILE A 65 2.27 -10.10 9.85
C ILE A 65 2.27 -11.34 8.97
N GLY A 66 2.49 -11.14 7.67
CA GLY A 66 2.64 -12.21 6.70
C GLY A 66 4.09 -12.66 6.54
N GLU A 67 4.25 -13.81 5.89
CA GLU A 67 5.56 -14.39 5.61
C GLU A 67 6.30 -13.62 4.51
N GLY A 68 7.58 -13.39 4.74
CA GLY A 68 8.49 -12.93 3.71
C GLY A 68 8.91 -14.07 2.77
N LYS A 69 9.54 -13.72 1.67
CA LYS A 69 10.11 -14.70 0.74
C LYS A 69 11.42 -15.25 1.32
N MET A 70 11.46 -16.57 1.52
CA MET A 70 12.66 -17.28 1.91
C MET A 70 13.66 -17.31 0.76
N ASN A 71 14.90 -16.88 1.01
CA ASN A 71 15.99 -16.92 0.06
C ASN A 71 17.08 -17.84 0.61
N LYS A 72 17.48 -18.84 -0.18
CA LYS A 72 18.70 -19.61 0.12
C LYS A 72 19.91 -18.71 -0.14
N ILE A 73 20.72 -18.49 0.90
CA ILE A 73 21.98 -17.74 0.78
C ILE A 73 23.10 -18.74 0.49
N ASN A 74 23.12 -19.85 1.23
CA ASN A 74 23.94 -21.04 0.97
C ASN A 74 23.25 -22.27 1.58
N GLU A 75 23.89 -23.45 1.50
CA GLU A 75 23.35 -24.72 2.01
C GLU A 75 22.99 -24.69 3.51
N LYS A 76 23.58 -23.77 4.29
CA LYS A 76 23.42 -23.69 5.75
C LYS A 76 22.71 -22.43 6.24
N SER A 77 22.36 -21.49 5.36
CA SER A 77 21.78 -20.20 5.75
C SER A 77 20.67 -19.73 4.82
N THR A 78 19.60 -19.25 5.43
CA THR A 78 18.44 -18.67 4.76
C THR A 78 18.20 -17.24 5.23
N GLY A 79 17.99 -16.36 4.26
CA GLY A 79 17.54 -14.98 4.48
C GLY A 79 16.06 -14.83 4.19
N VAL A 80 15.46 -13.75 4.67
CA VAL A 80 14.08 -13.38 4.34
C VAL A 80 14.06 -12.02 3.66
N SER A 81 13.29 -11.92 2.58
CA SER A 81 13.08 -10.67 1.84
C SER A 81 11.60 -10.30 1.71
N GLY A 82 11.35 -8.99 1.62
CA GLY A 82 9.98 -8.46 1.60
C GLY A 82 9.22 -8.78 2.89
N GLY A 83 7.93 -9.04 2.75
CA GLY A 83 7.01 -9.32 3.83
C GLY A 83 6.09 -8.12 4.04
N MET A 84 4.80 -8.41 4.18
CA MET A 84 3.76 -7.42 4.42
C MET A 84 3.19 -7.61 5.82
N ALA A 85 2.78 -6.52 6.44
CA ALA A 85 1.94 -6.53 7.62
C ALA A 85 0.83 -5.48 7.48
N ILE A 86 -0.23 -5.68 8.25
CA ILE A 86 -1.39 -4.81 8.31
C ILE A 86 -1.68 -4.56 9.78
N TYR A 87 -1.82 -3.31 10.18
CA TYR A 87 -2.49 -2.97 11.44
C TYR A 87 -3.86 -2.39 11.15
N VAL A 88 -4.84 -2.76 11.97
CA VAL A 88 -6.18 -2.18 11.96
C VAL A 88 -6.57 -1.82 13.39
N LYS A 89 -7.08 -0.59 13.56
CA LYS A 89 -7.63 -0.09 14.82
C LYS A 89 -8.97 -0.75 15.16
N ASN A 90 -9.21 -1.03 16.44
CA ASN A 90 -10.31 -1.89 16.90
C ASN A 90 -11.72 -1.43 16.47
N ASN A 91 -11.94 -0.13 16.28
CA ASN A 91 -13.24 0.44 15.93
C ASN A 91 -13.52 0.47 14.41
N ILE A 92 -12.61 -0.06 13.58
CA ILE A 92 -12.77 -0.11 12.13
C ILE A 92 -13.50 -1.40 11.73
N ASN A 93 -14.65 -1.25 11.07
CA ASN A 93 -15.45 -2.39 10.62
C ASN A 93 -14.83 -3.08 9.38
N ILE A 94 -14.05 -4.13 9.62
CA ILE A 94 -13.41 -4.92 8.57
C ILE A 94 -14.36 -5.96 8.01
N TYR A 95 -14.56 -5.92 6.70
CA TYR A 95 -15.28 -6.94 5.94
C TYR A 95 -14.38 -8.12 5.59
N LYS A 96 -13.16 -7.84 5.12
CA LYS A 96 -12.17 -8.84 4.73
C LYS A 96 -10.76 -8.29 4.90
N LEU A 97 -9.84 -9.14 5.32
CA LEU A 97 -8.41 -8.81 5.40
C LEU A 97 -7.62 -10.01 4.89
N LYS A 98 -6.66 -9.76 4.01
CA LYS A 98 -5.80 -10.82 3.48
C LYS A 98 -4.43 -10.29 3.09
N ILE A 99 -3.38 -10.97 3.54
CA ILE A 99 -2.03 -10.81 3.00
C ILE A 99 -1.87 -11.87 1.92
N TYR A 100 -1.79 -11.45 0.66
CA TYR A 100 -1.75 -12.37 -0.48
C TYR A 100 -0.37 -12.99 -0.65
N ASN A 101 0.67 -12.17 -0.48
CA ASN A 101 2.06 -12.58 -0.57
C ASN A 101 2.96 -11.58 0.17
N ASN A 102 4.27 -11.72 0.01
CA ASN A 102 5.27 -10.86 0.64
C ASN A 102 5.36 -9.43 0.05
N ARG A 103 4.46 -9.05 -0.86
CA ARG A 103 4.40 -7.75 -1.55
C ARG A 103 2.99 -7.16 -1.67
N ILE A 104 1.92 -7.91 -1.44
CA ILE A 104 0.53 -7.49 -1.64
C ILE A 104 -0.31 -7.84 -0.41
N ALA A 105 -0.98 -6.85 0.13
CA ALA A 105 -1.87 -6.96 1.27
C ALA A 105 -3.15 -6.16 1.03
N VAL A 106 -4.28 -6.65 1.51
CA VAL A 106 -5.61 -6.08 1.24
C VAL A 106 -6.42 -6.00 2.52
N VAL A 107 -7.11 -4.88 2.70
CA VAL A 107 -8.14 -4.66 3.72
C VAL A 107 -9.39 -4.10 3.05
N GLN A 108 -10.53 -4.73 3.27
CA GLN A 108 -11.82 -4.23 2.86
C GLN A 108 -12.60 -3.78 4.09
N GLN A 109 -13.07 -2.54 4.06
CA GLN A 109 -13.91 -1.96 5.12
C GLN A 109 -15.32 -1.80 4.57
N LEU A 110 -16.32 -2.28 5.32
CA LEU A 110 -17.73 -2.09 4.99
C LEU A 110 -18.33 -1.09 5.97
N ASN A 111 -18.84 0.01 5.45
CA ASN A 111 -19.52 1.01 6.26
C ASN A 111 -20.80 1.49 5.58
N ASN A 112 -21.94 1.37 6.24
CA ASN A 112 -23.25 1.78 5.70
C ASN A 112 -23.49 1.24 4.27
N LYS A 113 -23.23 -0.06 4.05
CA LYS A 113 -23.29 -0.74 2.73
C LYS A 113 -22.25 -0.27 1.70
N VAL A 114 -21.38 0.68 2.03
CA VAL A 114 -20.30 1.13 1.16
C VAL A 114 -19.03 0.34 1.48
N LEU A 115 -18.55 -0.43 0.51
CA LEU A 115 -17.34 -1.21 0.60
C LEU A 115 -16.17 -0.44 -0.01
N THR A 116 -15.11 -0.26 0.76
CA THR A 116 -13.86 0.38 0.31
C THR A 116 -12.73 -0.61 0.46
N THR A 117 -12.00 -0.84 -0.63
CA THR A 117 -10.84 -1.73 -0.67
C THR A 117 -9.56 -0.90 -0.59
N TYR A 118 -8.77 -1.14 0.44
CA TYR A 118 -7.43 -0.58 0.62
C TYR A 118 -6.39 -1.65 0.32
N ILE A 119 -5.37 -1.30 -0.46
CA ILE A 119 -4.37 -2.25 -0.95
C ILE A 119 -3.00 -1.70 -0.63
N GLY A 120 -2.23 -2.44 0.17
CA GLY A 120 -0.82 -2.19 0.44
C GLY A 120 0.05 -2.97 -0.53
N ILE A 121 0.95 -2.29 -1.24
CA ILE A 121 1.89 -2.94 -2.15
C ILE A 121 3.36 -2.58 -1.87
N TYR A 122 4.27 -3.48 -2.23
CA TYR A 122 5.71 -3.26 -2.23
C TYR A 122 6.32 -3.74 -3.55
N ALA A 123 6.57 -2.80 -4.47
CA ALA A 123 7.03 -3.12 -5.81
C ALA A 123 8.50 -3.59 -5.82
N PRO A 124 8.91 -4.41 -6.81
CA PRO A 124 10.33 -4.69 -7.08
C PRO A 124 11.14 -3.41 -7.30
N THR A 125 12.44 -3.44 -6.97
CA THR A 125 13.34 -2.29 -7.17
C THR A 125 13.76 -2.18 -8.64
N ASP A 126 14.39 -1.07 -9.00
CA ASP A 126 14.87 -0.85 -10.37
C ASP A 126 15.91 -1.90 -10.81
N ASP A 127 16.67 -2.48 -9.86
CA ASP A 127 17.64 -3.57 -10.11
C ASP A 127 16.99 -4.91 -10.52
N ASN A 128 15.68 -5.08 -10.32
CA ASN A 128 14.98 -6.27 -10.78
C ASN A 128 14.73 -6.21 -12.29
N ASN A 129 14.77 -7.38 -12.95
CA ASN A 129 14.51 -7.47 -14.39
C ASN A 129 13.04 -7.15 -14.74
N ASP A 130 12.80 -6.84 -16.01
CA ASP A 130 11.46 -6.48 -16.52
C ASP A 130 10.42 -7.57 -16.31
N GLU A 131 10.80 -8.84 -16.42
CA GLU A 131 9.90 -9.97 -16.18
C GLU A 131 9.36 -9.96 -14.75
N THR A 132 10.23 -9.75 -13.75
CA THR A 132 9.84 -9.65 -12.34
C THR A 132 8.91 -8.46 -12.10
N LYS A 133 9.21 -7.30 -12.70
CA LYS A 133 8.39 -6.09 -12.60
C LYS A 133 7.02 -6.32 -13.25
N ASN A 134 6.97 -6.84 -14.48
CA ASN A 134 5.74 -7.14 -15.21
C ASN A 134 4.85 -8.12 -14.46
N LYS A 135 5.44 -9.22 -13.97
CA LYS A 135 4.71 -10.23 -13.20
C LYS A 135 4.09 -9.63 -11.94
N PHE A 136 4.81 -8.77 -11.22
CA PHE A 136 4.28 -8.10 -10.04
C PHE A 136 3.07 -7.21 -10.36
N PHE A 137 3.15 -6.35 -11.37
CA PHE A 137 2.02 -5.47 -11.71
C PHE A 137 0.82 -6.26 -12.29
N ALA A 138 1.07 -7.36 -13.01
CA ALA A 138 0.02 -8.29 -13.43
C ALA A 138 -0.68 -8.93 -12.23
N GLU A 139 0.09 -9.43 -11.25
CA GLU A 139 -0.46 -10.04 -10.02
C GLU A 139 -1.27 -9.03 -9.19
N VAL A 140 -0.81 -7.78 -9.07
CA VAL A 140 -1.58 -6.70 -8.42
C VAL A 140 -2.92 -6.49 -9.13
N ASN A 141 -2.92 -6.43 -10.45
CA ASN A 141 -4.15 -6.27 -11.23
C ASN A 141 -5.08 -7.47 -11.07
N GLU A 142 -4.57 -8.71 -11.13
CA GLU A 142 -5.34 -9.94 -10.92
C GLU A 142 -6.02 -9.95 -9.55
N VAL A 143 -5.28 -9.62 -8.48
CA VAL A 143 -5.84 -9.52 -7.13
C VAL A 143 -7.00 -8.53 -7.08
N ILE A 144 -6.83 -7.36 -7.71
CA ILE A 144 -7.87 -6.32 -7.75
C ILE A 144 -9.10 -6.77 -8.52
N GLU A 145 -8.92 -7.36 -9.70
CA GLU A 145 -10.02 -7.86 -10.52
C GLU A 145 -10.79 -8.97 -9.81
N LEU A 146 -10.09 -9.91 -9.17
CA LEU A 146 -10.69 -10.98 -8.37
C LEU A 146 -11.57 -10.41 -7.26
N ILE A 147 -11.06 -9.43 -6.50
CA ILE A 147 -11.80 -8.78 -5.41
C ILE A 147 -13.03 -8.05 -5.94
N ILE A 148 -12.87 -7.21 -6.98
CA ILE A 148 -13.96 -6.44 -7.55
C ILE A 148 -15.07 -7.37 -8.09
N ASN A 149 -14.69 -8.47 -8.74
CA ASN A 149 -15.63 -9.44 -9.28
C ASN A 149 -16.34 -10.23 -8.19
N GLU A 150 -15.69 -10.50 -7.06
CA GLU A 150 -16.32 -11.11 -5.88
C GLU A 150 -17.31 -10.14 -5.23
N ASP A 151 -16.88 -8.90 -4.98
CA ASP A 151 -17.68 -7.87 -4.29
C ASP A 151 -18.95 -7.52 -5.07
N LYS A 152 -18.85 -7.38 -6.41
CA LYS A 152 -19.97 -7.03 -7.29
C LYS A 152 -21.06 -8.10 -7.35
N LYS A 153 -20.82 -9.33 -6.88
CA LYS A 153 -21.87 -10.35 -6.76
C LYS A 153 -22.90 -9.99 -5.70
N ASN A 154 -22.51 -9.21 -4.69
CA ASN A 154 -23.42 -8.72 -3.67
C ASN A 154 -24.08 -7.40 -4.11
N LYS A 155 -25.34 -7.49 -4.56
CA LYS A 155 -26.11 -6.32 -5.03
C LYS A 155 -26.48 -5.34 -3.93
N ASP A 156 -26.38 -5.73 -2.66
CA ASP A 156 -26.70 -4.88 -1.51
C ASP A 156 -25.54 -3.98 -1.08
N ILE A 157 -24.37 -4.13 -1.71
CA ILE A 157 -23.15 -3.37 -1.40
C ILE A 157 -22.80 -2.42 -2.54
N ILE A 158 -22.44 -1.20 -2.17
CA ILE A 158 -21.89 -0.19 -3.08
C ILE A 158 -20.36 -0.29 -3.02
N VAL A 159 -19.75 -0.76 -4.11
CA VAL A 159 -18.29 -0.91 -4.22
C VAL A 159 -17.66 0.41 -4.69
N ARG A 160 -16.77 1.00 -3.88
CA ARG A 160 -15.97 2.17 -4.28
C ARG A 160 -14.75 1.74 -5.11
N LYS A 161 -14.15 2.71 -5.81
CA LYS A 161 -12.82 2.53 -6.41
C LYS A 161 -11.80 2.21 -5.31
N PRO A 162 -10.85 1.29 -5.57
CA PRO A 162 -9.83 0.92 -4.58
C PRO A 162 -8.88 2.09 -4.32
N VAL A 163 -8.31 2.09 -3.11
CA VAL A 163 -7.22 2.98 -2.71
C VAL A 163 -5.95 2.15 -2.59
N ILE A 164 -4.87 2.57 -3.26
CA ILE A 164 -3.63 1.79 -3.32
C ILE A 164 -2.50 2.57 -2.64
N LEU A 165 -1.94 2.01 -1.59
CA LEU A 165 -0.82 2.57 -0.85
C LEU A 165 0.39 1.69 -1.07
N GLY A 166 1.57 2.28 -1.21
CA GLY A 166 2.73 1.47 -1.53
C GLY A 166 4.02 2.23 -1.63
N ASP A 167 5.11 1.48 -1.54
CA ASP A 167 6.39 1.82 -2.14
C ASP A 167 6.39 1.20 -3.54
N PHE A 168 6.14 2.05 -4.53
CA PHE A 168 6.06 1.65 -5.93
C PHE A 168 7.44 1.52 -6.58
N ASN A 169 8.53 1.92 -5.89
CA ASN A 169 9.86 2.05 -6.47
C ASN A 169 9.84 2.70 -7.87
N GLY A 170 8.93 3.66 -8.05
CA GLY A 170 8.60 4.25 -9.35
C GLY A 170 8.44 5.76 -9.21
N TYR A 171 8.85 6.47 -10.25
CA TYR A 171 8.68 7.91 -10.37
C TYR A 171 7.98 8.27 -11.67
N ILE A 172 7.04 9.20 -11.56
CA ILE A 172 6.25 9.72 -12.68
C ILE A 172 6.81 11.10 -13.07
N GLY A 173 7.16 11.22 -14.35
CA GLY A 173 7.67 12.40 -15.01
C GLY A 173 6.57 13.38 -15.43
N ARG A 174 6.98 14.43 -16.16
CA ARG A 174 6.10 15.59 -16.44
C ARG A 174 5.06 15.39 -17.54
N ASN A 175 4.96 14.18 -18.09
CA ASN A 175 4.06 13.87 -19.19
C ASN A 175 2.60 13.87 -18.69
N LYS A 176 1.97 15.05 -18.73
CA LYS A 176 0.62 15.28 -18.19
C LYS A 176 -0.42 14.43 -18.89
N MET A 177 -1.02 13.51 -18.13
CA MET A 177 -2.21 12.75 -18.56
C MET A 177 -3.42 13.27 -17.80
N LYS A 178 -4.43 13.71 -18.54
CA LYS A 178 -5.66 14.30 -17.98
C LYS A 178 -6.32 13.31 -17.02
N ASN A 179 -6.68 13.77 -15.82
CA ASN A 179 -7.34 13.00 -14.75
C ASN A 179 -6.55 11.83 -14.13
N ILE A 180 -5.33 11.55 -14.59
CA ILE A 180 -4.48 10.50 -14.00
C ILE A 180 -3.58 11.09 -12.91
N HIS A 181 -3.03 12.29 -13.14
CA HIS A 181 -2.13 12.95 -12.19
C HIS A 181 -2.26 14.48 -12.22
N GLY A 182 -1.90 15.10 -11.09
CA GLY A 182 -2.24 16.49 -10.78
C GLY A 182 -1.22 17.55 -11.19
N GLY A 183 -0.13 17.18 -11.87
CA GLY A 183 0.84 18.15 -12.39
C GLY A 183 2.03 18.48 -11.48
N TYR A 184 2.06 17.98 -10.24
CA TYR A 184 3.20 18.16 -9.34
C TYR A 184 4.12 16.94 -9.37
N TYR A 185 5.10 16.99 -10.26
CA TYR A 185 6.01 15.87 -10.56
C TYR A 185 7.26 15.87 -9.71
N MET A 186 7.75 14.68 -9.37
CA MET A 186 9.01 14.49 -8.65
C MET A 186 10.22 14.40 -9.59
N CYS A 187 10.02 13.88 -10.81
CA CYS A 187 11.06 13.70 -11.83
C CYS A 187 10.70 14.39 -13.15
N SER A 188 11.67 14.51 -14.06
CA SER A 188 11.45 14.97 -15.44
C SER A 188 10.87 13.88 -16.33
N LYS A 189 11.34 12.64 -16.16
CA LYS A 189 10.95 11.44 -16.92
C LYS A 189 10.38 10.37 -15.99
N ASP A 190 9.60 9.47 -16.57
CA ASP A 190 9.13 8.25 -15.93
C ASP A 190 10.26 7.20 -15.89
N ASN A 191 10.30 6.33 -14.88
CA ASN A 191 11.01 5.05 -14.97
C ASN A 191 10.06 3.90 -15.34
N ASP A 192 10.63 2.72 -15.56
CA ASP A 192 9.96 1.47 -15.85
C ASP A 192 8.78 1.17 -14.90
N ASN A 193 9.00 1.32 -13.59
CA ASN A 193 7.94 1.13 -12.59
C ASN A 193 6.90 2.26 -12.64
N GLY A 194 7.31 3.50 -12.92
CA GLY A 194 6.42 4.63 -13.15
C GLY A 194 5.48 4.41 -14.34
N ILE A 195 5.97 3.87 -15.45
CA ILE A 195 5.17 3.53 -16.63
C ILE A 195 4.13 2.46 -16.29
N ARG A 196 4.55 1.36 -15.65
CA ARG A 196 3.64 0.28 -15.22
C ARG A 196 2.60 0.74 -14.22
N LEU A 197 2.99 1.64 -13.32
CA LEU A 197 2.08 2.29 -12.39
C LEU A 197 1.02 3.10 -13.12
N LEU A 198 1.41 3.88 -14.14
CA LEU A 198 0.51 4.66 -14.97
C LEU A 198 -0.49 3.77 -15.73
N GLU A 199 -0.02 2.68 -16.32
CA GLU A 199 -0.87 1.68 -16.98
C GLU A 199 -1.91 1.08 -16.02
N LEU A 200 -1.48 0.70 -14.81
CA LEU A 200 -2.37 0.17 -13.78
C LEU A 200 -3.46 1.18 -13.39
N VAL A 201 -3.08 2.44 -13.09
CA VAL A 201 -4.08 3.45 -12.67
C VAL A 201 -5.03 3.82 -13.81
N MET A 202 -4.56 3.82 -15.06
CA MET A 202 -5.41 4.02 -16.23
C MET A 202 -6.43 2.88 -16.36
N LYS A 203 -5.98 1.63 -16.24
CA LYS A 203 -6.85 0.45 -16.29
C LYS A 203 -7.91 0.45 -15.19
N LEU A 204 -7.54 0.89 -13.98
CA LEU A 204 -8.45 0.98 -12.83
C LEU A 204 -9.30 2.26 -12.83
N ASN A 205 -9.03 3.20 -13.74
CA ASN A 205 -9.62 4.53 -13.77
C ASN A 205 -9.48 5.25 -12.39
N ILE A 206 -8.31 5.16 -11.78
CA ILE A 206 -7.96 5.87 -10.53
C ILE A 206 -6.88 6.92 -10.82
N SER A 207 -6.65 7.80 -9.85
CA SER A 207 -5.70 8.90 -9.97
C SER A 207 -4.55 8.72 -8.98
N VAL A 208 -3.37 9.25 -9.32
CA VAL A 208 -2.18 9.27 -8.47
C VAL A 208 -2.27 10.46 -7.51
N ILE A 209 -2.87 10.30 -6.33
CA ILE A 209 -3.20 11.41 -5.42
C ILE A 209 -1.98 12.28 -5.06
N ASN A 210 -0.80 11.69 -4.87
CA ASN A 210 0.41 12.44 -4.52
C ASN A 210 0.81 13.54 -5.50
N THR A 211 0.43 13.42 -6.76
CA THR A 211 0.78 14.39 -7.81
C THR A 211 -0.17 15.60 -7.84
N TYR A 212 -1.22 15.62 -7.02
CA TYR A 212 -2.19 16.73 -6.93
C TYR A 212 -1.81 17.78 -5.88
N TYR A 213 -0.94 17.46 -4.93
CA TYR A 213 -0.57 18.37 -3.85
C TYR A 213 0.79 19.03 -4.10
N LYS A 214 0.81 20.37 -4.08
CA LYS A 214 2.05 21.14 -4.12
C LYS A 214 2.80 20.98 -2.80
N ARG A 215 3.87 20.19 -2.79
CA ARG A 215 4.81 20.08 -1.66
C ARG A 215 6.09 20.88 -1.92
N ARG A 216 6.71 21.42 -0.86
CA ARG A 216 8.08 21.95 -0.92
C ARG A 216 9.00 20.87 -1.50
N ASN A 217 9.94 21.24 -2.37
CA ASN A 217 10.80 20.26 -3.07
C ASN A 217 11.48 19.28 -2.11
N SER A 218 11.95 19.77 -0.95
CA SER A 218 12.57 18.96 0.11
C SER A 218 11.63 17.97 0.81
N SER A 219 10.32 18.21 0.80
CA SER A 219 9.29 17.38 1.46
C SER A 219 8.53 16.48 0.47
N ARG A 220 8.97 16.42 -0.79
CA ARG A 220 8.47 15.46 -1.78
C ARG A 220 9.09 14.07 -1.63
N PHE A 221 10.23 13.97 -0.95
CA PHE A 221 10.98 12.72 -0.82
C PHE A 221 10.51 11.91 0.38
N THR A 222 10.29 10.61 0.21
CA THR A 222 10.02 9.66 1.30
C THR A 222 11.24 8.80 1.66
N TRP A 223 12.32 8.93 0.88
CA TRP A 223 13.61 8.29 1.10
C TRP A 223 14.75 9.13 0.53
N SER A 224 15.92 9.09 1.18
CA SER A 224 17.17 9.68 0.69
C SER A 224 18.31 8.68 0.89
N ASN A 225 19.08 8.42 -0.17
CA ASN A 225 20.37 7.75 -0.03
C ASN A 225 21.36 8.74 0.57
N THR A 226 22.05 8.39 1.65
CA THR A 226 23.08 9.27 2.25
C THR A 226 24.37 9.31 1.42
N SER A 227 24.52 8.43 0.41
CA SER A 227 25.79 8.26 -0.29
C SER A 227 25.80 8.66 -1.78
N LYS A 228 24.74 8.49 -2.58
CA LYS A 228 24.66 9.02 -3.97
C LYS A 228 23.22 9.20 -4.45
N HIS A 229 22.97 10.34 -5.13
CA HIS A 229 21.76 10.80 -5.85
C HIS A 229 20.39 10.72 -5.11
N LYS A 230 19.64 11.83 -5.19
CA LYS A 230 18.31 11.99 -4.60
C LYS A 230 17.25 11.42 -5.54
N ASP A 231 17.10 10.11 -5.58
CA ASP A 231 16.04 9.47 -6.39
C ASP A 231 14.75 9.32 -5.57
N PRO A 232 13.64 9.95 -6.02
CA PRO A 232 12.42 10.08 -5.23
C PRO A 232 11.57 8.80 -5.21
N LYS A 233 11.09 8.40 -4.03
CA LYS A 233 10.11 7.32 -3.83
C LYS A 233 8.70 7.87 -3.58
N LEU A 234 7.72 7.44 -4.37
CA LEU A 234 6.32 7.91 -4.31
C LEU A 234 5.50 7.02 -3.36
N ILE A 235 4.74 7.62 -2.41
CA ILE A 235 3.84 6.88 -1.50
C ILE A 235 2.44 7.52 -1.46
N ILE A 236 1.47 6.85 -2.10
CA ILE A 236 -0.01 7.03 -2.15
C ILE A 236 -0.51 7.25 -3.60
N LEU A 237 -1.32 6.28 -4.08
CA LEU A 237 -2.29 6.45 -5.15
C LEU A 237 -3.66 6.76 -4.58
#